data_AF-A0A2U1UD46-F1
#
_entry.id   AF-A0A2U1UD46-F1
#
_cell.length_a   1.000
_cell.length_b   1.000
_cell.length_c   1.000
_cell.angle_alpha   90.00
_cell.angle_beta   90.00
_cell.angle_gamma   90.00
#
_symmetry.space_group_name_H-M   'P 1'
#
loop_
_entity.id
_entity.type
_entity.pdbx_description
1 polymer ?
#
loop_
_entity_poly.entity_id
_entity_poly.type
_entity_poly.pdbx_seq_one_letter_code
_entity_poly.pdbx_strand_id
1 'polypeptide(L)'
;MKDGIVYVIEDRKSDGFFETATIAENLYAGLLASDQHRSPLVSRRAQTALAELWRRRLNIRTLDPNGQEVALSGGNQQKVVIGKSLVQHP
;
A
#
# COMPACT_ATOMS: atom_id res chain seq x y z
N MET A 1 -2.68 -15.46 -4.27
CA MET A 1 -2.11 -16.15 -3.08
C MET A 1 -2.84 -17.47 -2.90
N LYS A 2 -2.15 -18.57 -2.51
CA LYS A 2 -2.77 -19.91 -2.47
C LYS A 2 -3.34 -20.29 -1.10
N ASP A 3 -2.80 -19.74 0.00
CA ASP A 3 -3.04 -20.27 1.35
C ASP A 3 -3.60 -19.25 2.37
N GLY A 4 -4.10 -18.08 1.99
CA GLY A 4 -4.70 -17.17 2.99
C GLY A 4 -3.71 -16.28 3.76
N ILE A 5 -2.41 -16.34 3.45
CA ILE A 5 -1.34 -15.78 4.28
C ILE A 5 -0.43 -14.86 3.46
N VAL A 6 -0.11 -13.70 4.03
CA VAL A 6 0.88 -12.77 3.50
C VAL A 6 2.01 -12.55 4.50
N TYR A 7 3.26 -12.59 4.01
CA TYR A 7 4.44 -12.28 4.80
C TYR A 7 4.73 -10.78 4.76
N VAL A 8 4.99 -10.20 5.92
CA VAL A 8 5.43 -8.80 6.06
C VAL A 8 6.81 -8.82 6.69
N ILE A 9 7.79 -8.37 5.93
CA ILE A 9 9.20 -8.25 6.32
C ILE A 9 9.35 -7.23 7.45
N GLU A 10 10.24 -7.53 8.40
CA GLU A 10 10.54 -6.64 9.54
C GLU A 10 11.31 -5.39 9.09
N ASP A 11 12.30 -5.56 8.20
CA ASP A 11 13.04 -4.44 7.62
C ASP A 11 12.25 -3.79 6.48
N ARG A 12 11.36 -2.89 6.89
CA ARG A 12 10.46 -2.18 5.97
C ARG A 12 11.18 -1.29 4.95
N LYS A 13 12.40 -0.82 5.25
CA LYS A 13 13.10 0.17 4.40
C LYS A 13 13.73 -0.47 3.17
N SER A 14 14.25 -1.68 3.33
CA SER A 14 14.97 -2.37 2.27
C SER A 14 14.03 -2.97 1.23
N ASP A 15 12.93 -3.60 1.68
CA ASP A 15 12.08 -4.41 0.78
C ASP A 15 10.55 -4.23 1.00
N GLY A 16 10.12 -3.44 1.99
CA GLY A 16 8.70 -3.37 2.39
C GLY A 16 7.83 -2.43 1.54
N PHE A 17 8.39 -1.30 1.10
CA PHE A 17 7.69 -0.27 0.33
C PHE A 17 8.66 0.53 -0.55
N PHE A 18 8.13 1.19 -1.56
CA PHE A 18 8.89 2.08 -2.43
C PHE A 18 9.00 3.46 -1.79
N GLU A 19 10.17 3.81 -1.27
CA GLU A 19 10.35 5.06 -0.51
C GLU A 19 10.02 6.31 -1.33
N THR A 20 10.39 6.33 -2.62
CA THR A 20 10.15 7.47 -3.52
C THR A 20 8.72 7.57 -4.03
N ALA A 21 7.90 6.54 -3.80
CA ALA A 21 6.52 6.50 -4.20
C ALA A 21 5.60 7.11 -3.13
N THR A 22 4.41 7.49 -3.57
CA THR A 22 3.33 7.93 -2.69
C THR A 22 2.69 6.74 -1.97
N ILE A 23 1.98 7.03 -0.88
CA ILE A 23 1.18 6.00 -0.16
C ILE A 23 0.20 5.30 -1.11
N ALA A 24 -0.44 6.09 -2.00
CA ALA A 24 -1.38 5.57 -2.97
C ALA A 24 -0.74 4.59 -3.96
N GLU A 25 0.46 4.91 -4.45
CA GLU A 25 1.22 4.04 -5.34
C GLU A 25 1.69 2.78 -4.63
N ASN A 26 2.16 2.86 -3.38
CA ASN A 26 2.57 1.69 -2.62
C ASN A 26 1.42 0.71 -2.38
N LEU A 27 0.25 1.20 -1.98
CA LEU A 27 -0.94 0.37 -1.80
C LEU A 27 -1.40 -0.24 -3.13
N TYR A 28 -1.38 0.55 -4.20
CA TYR A 28 -1.83 0.08 -5.51
C TYR A 28 -0.86 -0.90 -6.16
N ALA A 29 0.44 -0.80 -5.89
CA ALA A 29 1.42 -1.80 -6.31
C ALA A 29 1.08 -3.20 -5.75
N GLY A 30 0.57 -3.26 -4.51
CA GLY A 30 0.01 -4.49 -3.95
C GLY A 30 -1.17 -5.02 -4.76
N LEU A 31 -2.10 -4.16 -5.17
CA LEU A 31 -3.24 -4.57 -6.01
C LEU A 31 -2.77 -5.08 -7.38
N LEU A 32 -1.83 -4.38 -8.02
CA LEU A 32 -1.26 -4.77 -9.32
C LEU A 32 -0.56 -6.13 -9.28
N ALA A 33 0.06 -6.47 -8.15
CA ALA A 33 0.70 -7.77 -7.94
C ALA A 33 -0.30 -8.89 -7.62
N SER A 34 -1.59 -8.57 -7.42
CA SER A 34 -2.62 -9.54 -7.07
C SER A 34 -3.39 -10.05 -8.29
N ASP A 35 -3.94 -11.26 -8.19
CA ASP A 35 -4.80 -11.87 -9.21
C ASP A 35 -6.15 -11.13 -9.41
N GLN A 36 -6.45 -10.13 -8.58
CA GLN A 36 -7.68 -9.36 -8.62
C GLN A 36 -7.62 -8.20 -9.62
N HIS A 37 -6.42 -7.74 -9.98
CA HIS A 37 -6.30 -6.68 -10.96
C HIS A 37 -6.47 -7.22 -12.37
N ARG A 38 -7.66 -6.96 -12.96
CA ARG A 38 -8.03 -7.47 -14.29
C ARG A 38 -7.80 -6.46 -15.42
N SER A 39 -7.44 -5.22 -15.09
CA SER A 39 -7.21 -4.16 -16.07
C SER A 39 -5.74 -4.14 -16.49
N PRO A 40 -5.43 -3.98 -17.79
CA PRO A 40 -4.05 -3.71 -18.22
C PRO A 40 -3.63 -2.26 -17.97
N LEU A 41 -4.56 -1.39 -17.55
CA LEU A 41 -4.33 0.04 -17.35
C LEU A 41 -4.30 0.43 -15.87
N VAL A 42 -3.36 1.31 -15.54
CA VAL A 42 -3.25 1.95 -14.23
C VAL A 42 -4.18 3.17 -14.17
N SER A 43 -5.00 3.26 -13.12
CA SER A 43 -5.94 4.38 -12.93
C SER A 43 -5.56 5.18 -11.68
N ARG A 44 -5.21 6.46 -11.87
CA ARG A 44 -4.95 7.39 -10.75
C ARG A 44 -6.15 7.55 -9.83
N ARG A 45 -7.36 7.59 -10.41
CA ARG A 45 -8.60 7.64 -9.61
C ARG A 45 -8.75 6.40 -8.73
N ALA A 46 -8.42 5.21 -9.27
CA ALA A 46 -8.45 3.97 -8.50
C ALA A 46 -7.38 3.94 -7.41
N GLN A 47 -6.17 4.43 -7.69
CA GLN A 47 -5.10 4.60 -6.70
C GLN A 47 -5.56 5.46 -5.51
N THR A 48 -6.09 6.66 -5.78
CA THR A 48 -6.55 7.57 -4.71
C THR A 48 -7.71 6.95 -3.91
N ALA A 49 -8.66 6.28 -4.59
CA ALA A 49 -9.78 5.63 -3.90
C ALA A 49 -9.32 4.47 -3.00
N LEU A 50 -8.37 3.65 -3.48
CA LEU A 50 -7.77 2.57 -2.71
C LEU A 50 -6.99 3.12 -1.52
N ALA A 51 -6.21 4.18 -1.74
CA ALA A 51 -5.44 4.83 -0.68
C ALA A 51 -6.34 5.32 0.44
N GLU A 52 -7.42 6.02 0.11
CA GLU A 52 -8.34 6.56 1.11
C GLU A 52 -9.09 5.45 1.86
N LEU A 53 -9.45 4.34 1.20
CA LEU A 53 -10.02 3.16 1.85
C LEU A 53 -9.07 2.61 2.92
N TRP A 54 -7.82 2.32 2.56
CA TRP A 54 -6.85 1.71 3.47
C TRP A 54 -6.31 2.68 4.53
N ARG A 55 -6.23 3.98 4.20
CA ARG A 55 -5.93 5.05 5.16
C ARG A 55 -6.92 5.04 6.32
N ARG A 56 -8.22 4.94 6.02
CA ARG A 56 -9.26 4.83 7.05
C ARG A 56 -9.18 3.50 7.80
N ARG A 57 -9.02 2.40 7.07
CA ARG A 57 -9.01 1.04 7.64
C ARG A 57 -7.87 0.80 8.63
N LEU A 58 -6.68 1.35 8.34
CA LEU A 58 -5.48 1.19 9.16
C LEU A 58 -5.13 2.43 9.98
N ASN A 59 -5.96 3.47 9.92
CA ASN A 59 -5.74 4.75 10.58
C ASN A 59 -4.34 5.32 10.26
N ILE A 60 -3.99 5.40 8.98
CA ILE A 60 -2.72 5.97 8.49
C ILE A 60 -2.85 7.49 8.59
N ARG A 61 -2.02 8.11 9.43
CA ARG A 61 -2.01 9.56 9.62
C ARG A 61 -1.02 10.18 8.64
N THR A 62 -1.55 10.87 7.63
CA THR A 62 -0.78 11.63 6.65
C THR A 62 -1.46 12.98 6.42
N LEU A 63 -0.66 14.02 6.16
CA LEU A 63 -1.15 15.34 5.78
C LEU A 63 -1.62 15.37 4.32
N ASP A 64 -1.05 14.51 3.48
CA ASP A 64 -1.44 14.31 2.08
C ASP A 64 -1.29 12.83 1.71
N PRO A 65 -2.38 12.12 1.35
CA PRO A 65 -2.30 10.73 0.88
C PRO A 65 -1.64 10.58 -0.50
N ASN A 66 -1.49 11.68 -1.25
CA ASN A 66 -0.65 11.74 -2.45
C ASN A 66 0.78 12.23 -2.15
N GLY A 67 1.12 12.45 -0.87
CA GLY A 67 2.47 12.76 -0.43
C GLY A 67 3.39 11.53 -0.47
N GLN A 68 4.70 11.78 -0.58
CA GLN A 68 5.73 10.74 -0.57
C GLN A 68 5.82 10.04 0.80
N GLU A 69 6.11 8.74 0.78
CA GLU A 69 6.14 7.90 1.99
C GLU A 69 7.31 8.21 2.94
N VAL A 70 8.40 8.80 2.42
CA VAL A 70 9.56 9.25 3.21
C VAL A 70 9.17 10.21 4.35
N ALA A 71 8.07 10.95 4.22
CA ALA A 71 7.60 11.90 5.23
C ALA A 71 6.85 11.26 6.41
N LEU A 72 6.60 9.95 6.39
CA LEU A 72 5.83 9.27 7.44
C LEU A 72 6.68 8.84 8.63
N SER A 73 6.09 8.89 9.82
CA SER A 73 6.64 8.22 11.00
C SER A 73 6.70 6.71 10.79
N GLY A 74 7.63 6.04 11.48
CA GLY A 74 7.81 4.60 11.35
C GLY A 74 6.54 3.75 11.56
N GLY A 75 5.67 4.15 12.49
CA GLY A 75 4.39 3.48 12.72
C GLY A 75 3.39 3.65 11.57
N ASN A 76 3.42 4.78 10.86
CA ASN A 76 2.61 4.96 9.65
C ASN A 76 3.20 4.19 8.46
N GLN A 77 4.52 4.15 8.31
CA GLN A 77 5.18 3.31 7.30
C GLN A 77 4.80 1.84 7.47
N GLN A 78 4.84 1.32 8.70
CA GLN A 78 4.43 -0.07 8.96
C GLN A 78 2.98 -0.34 8.55
N LYS A 79 2.06 0.60 8.78
CA LYS A 79 0.66 0.47 8.34
C LYS A 79 0.54 0.47 6.82
N VAL A 80 1.34 1.25 6.10
CA VAL A 80 1.31 1.24 4.63
C VAL A 80 1.81 -0.11 4.09
N VAL A 81 2.91 -0.64 4.62
CA VAL A 81 3.41 -1.98 4.26
C VAL A 81 2.34 -3.05 4.50
N ILE A 82 1.69 -3.03 5.68
CA ILE A 82 0.59 -3.96 5.99
C ILE A 82 -0.56 -3.77 4.99
N GLY A 83 -0.94 -2.52 4.68
CA GLY A 83 -1.97 -2.22 3.70
C GLY A 83 -1.65 -2.79 2.32
N LYS A 84 -0.44 -2.56 1.81
CA LYS A 84 0.04 -3.06 0.51
C LYS A 84 -0.09 -4.58 0.41
N SER A 85 0.20 -5.28 1.49
CA SER A 85 0.04 -6.73 1.60
C SER A 85 -1.43 -7.17 1.65
N LEU A 86 -2.26 -6.52 2.47
CA LEU A 86 -3.66 -6.89 2.66
C LEU A 86 -4.57 -6.52 1.49
N VAL A 87 -4.18 -5.55 0.66
CA VAL A 87 -4.85 -5.20 -0.62
C VAL A 87 -4.99 -6.42 -1.53
N GLN A 88 -4.10 -7.40 -1.40
CA GLN A 88 -4.12 -8.62 -2.20
C GLN A 88 -5.24 -9.59 -1.82
N HIS A 89 -5.99 -9.29 -0.75
CA HIS A 89 -6.97 -10.18 -0.10
C HIS A 89 -6.40 -11.61 0.05
N PRO A 90 -5.32 -11.77 0.84
CA PRO A 90 -4.67 -13.06 1.05
C PRO A 90 -5.65 -14.18 1.37
#